data_AF-A0A2V8KK86-F1
#
_entry.id   AF-A0A2V8KK86-F1
#
_cell.length_a   1.000
_cell.length_b   1.000
_cell.length_c   1.000
_cell.angle_alpha   90.00
_cell.angle_beta   90.00
_cell.angle_gamma   90.00
#
_symmetry.space_group_name_H-M   'P 1'
#
loop_
_entity.id
_entity.type
_entity.pdbx_description
1 polymer ?
#
loop_
_entity_poly.entity_id
_entity_poly.type
_entity_poly.pdbx_seq_one_letter_code
_entity_poly.pdbx_strand_id
1 'polypeptide(L)'
;MRGYSSALAVFHGQKETALKIMSRYLKGLDPLVLEKSYEAYKAWVPEVPYVNQAGMETAIALTPTTGREKEVKYTDIVDESLVRELEQQGLYRSLYKK
;
A
#
# COMPACT_ATOMS: atom_id res chain seq x y z
N MET A 1 -10.70 -2.47 -4.55
CA MET A 1 -9.32 -2.89 -4.92
C MET A 1 -8.84 -2.36 -6.27
N ARG A 2 -9.54 -2.56 -7.39
CA ARG A 2 -9.07 -2.11 -8.72
C ARG A 2 -8.65 -0.63 -8.79
N GLY A 3 -9.48 0.29 -8.29
CA GLY A 3 -9.14 1.72 -8.27
C GLY A 3 -7.88 2.05 -7.45
N TYR A 4 -7.70 1.40 -6.30
CA TYR A 4 -6.48 1.53 -5.49
C TYR A 4 -5.25 0.99 -6.25
N SER A 5 -5.36 -0.19 -6.86
CA SER A 5 -4.31 -0.77 -7.71
C SER A 5 -3.91 0.13 -8.89
N SER A 6 -4.88 0.72 -9.58
CA SER A 6 -4.60 1.71 -10.63
C SER A 6 -3.90 2.95 -10.10
N ALA A 7 -4.28 3.43 -8.91
CA ALA A 7 -3.63 4.58 -8.27
C ALA A 7 -2.17 4.30 -7.90
N LEU A 8 -1.84 3.07 -7.48
CA LEU A 8 -0.45 2.67 -7.24
C LEU A 8 0.38 2.75 -8.51
N ALA A 9 -0.15 2.31 -9.66
CA ALA A 9 0.55 2.44 -10.93
C ALA A 9 0.84 3.91 -11.29
N VAL A 10 -0.11 4.82 -11.03
CA VAL A 10 0.12 6.27 -11.16
C VAL A 10 1.19 6.74 -10.19
N PHE A 11 1.13 6.33 -8.92
CA PHE A 11 2.09 6.71 -7.89
C PHE A 11 3.53 6.29 -8.26
N HIS A 12 3.72 5.06 -8.74
CA HIS A 12 5.03 4.54 -9.14
C HIS A 12 5.52 5.10 -10.48
N GLY A 13 4.63 5.27 -11.46
CA GLY A 13 4.98 5.61 -12.84
C GLY A 13 4.91 7.09 -13.20
N GLN A 14 4.18 7.92 -12.46
CA GLN A 14 3.92 9.33 -12.79
C GLN A 14 4.23 10.25 -11.60
N LYS A 15 5.51 10.56 -11.40
CA LYS A 15 6.01 11.32 -10.24
C LYS A 15 5.31 12.68 -10.10
N GLU A 16 5.16 13.44 -11.18
CA GLU A 16 4.58 14.78 -11.16
C GLU A 16 3.09 14.71 -10.79
N THR A 17 2.36 13.74 -11.34
CA THR A 17 0.96 13.49 -10.99
C THR A 17 0.82 13.11 -9.52
N ALA A 18 1.69 12.21 -9.04
CA ALA A 18 1.71 11.77 -7.64
C ALA A 18 1.98 12.95 -6.69
N LEU A 19 3.02 13.75 -6.94
CA LEU A 19 3.36 14.92 -6.14
C LEU A 19 2.24 15.97 -6.13
N LYS A 20 1.58 16.20 -7.28
CA LYS A 20 0.42 17.09 -7.37
C LYS A 20 -0.78 16.61 -6.55
N ILE A 21 -1.00 15.30 -6.46
CA ILE A 21 -2.05 14.73 -5.61
C ILE A 21 -1.62 14.83 -4.15
N MET A 22 -0.40 14.44 -3.82
CA MET A 22 0.12 14.50 -2.46
C MET A 22 0.08 15.92 -1.90
N SER A 23 0.43 16.96 -2.66
CA SER A 23 0.37 18.36 -2.19
C SER A 23 -1.04 18.83 -1.84
N ARG A 24 -2.07 18.26 -2.48
CA ARG A 24 -3.47 18.59 -2.19
C ARG A 24 -3.92 18.06 -0.83
N TYR A 25 -3.41 16.89 -0.44
CA TYR A 25 -3.83 16.18 0.77
C TYR A 25 -2.85 16.34 1.94
N LEU A 26 -1.55 16.51 1.66
CA LEU A 26 -0.49 16.79 2.64
C LEU A 26 -0.20 18.30 2.66
N LYS A 27 -1.19 19.08 3.12
CA LYS A 27 -1.13 20.54 3.11
C LYS A 27 -0.02 21.07 4.02
N GLY A 28 0.62 22.16 3.58
CA GLY A 28 1.61 22.88 4.40
C GLY A 28 3.01 22.26 4.41
N LEU A 29 3.25 21.18 3.66
CA LEU A 29 4.60 20.67 3.45
C LEU A 29 5.38 21.58 2.51
N ASP A 30 6.61 21.87 2.89
CA ASP A 30 7.62 22.46 2.01
C ASP A 30 7.82 21.57 0.76
N PRO A 31 8.03 22.15 -0.45
CA PRO A 31 8.18 21.37 -1.68
C PRO A 31 9.29 20.32 -1.64
N LEU A 32 10.43 20.62 -1.02
CA LEU A 32 11.55 19.67 -0.90
C LEU A 32 11.17 18.54 0.06
N VAL A 33 10.47 18.85 1.15
CA VAL A 33 9.96 17.83 2.09
C VAL A 33 8.93 16.93 1.42
N LEU A 34 8.03 17.50 0.62
CA LEU A 34 7.03 16.73 -0.14
C LEU A 34 7.70 15.76 -1.12
N GLU A 35 8.70 16.23 -1.87
CA GLU A 35 9.44 15.41 -2.82
C GLU A 35 10.21 14.28 -2.12
N LYS A 36 10.93 14.59 -1.03
CA LYS A 36 11.62 13.57 -0.24
C LYS A 36 10.66 12.55 0.36
N SER A 37 9.48 12.98 0.77
CA SER A 37 8.43 12.08 1.26
C SER A 37 7.96 11.14 0.15
N TYR A 38 7.73 11.64 -1.07
CA TYR A 38 7.39 10.81 -2.22
C TYR A 38 8.46 9.74 -2.48
N GLU A 39 9.74 10.13 -2.55
CA GLU A 39 10.84 9.19 -2.80
C GLU A 39 10.93 8.12 -1.70
N ALA A 40 10.80 8.53 -0.43
CA ALA A 40 10.79 7.62 0.70
C ALA A 40 9.62 6.63 0.64
N TYR A 41 8.40 7.10 0.39
CA TYR A 41 7.22 6.23 0.29
C TYR A 41 7.26 5.34 -0.94
N LYS A 42 7.75 5.82 -2.08
CA LYS A 42 7.86 5.04 -3.32
C LYS A 42 8.71 3.79 -3.13
N ALA A 43 9.74 3.85 -2.31
CA ALA A 43 10.59 2.70 -2.01
C ALA A 43 9.91 1.61 -1.16
N TRP A 44 8.84 1.96 -0.41
CA TRP A 44 8.20 1.06 0.55
C TRP A 44 6.79 0.62 0.15
N VAL A 45 6.09 1.45 -0.61
CA VAL A 45 4.76 1.13 -1.14
C VAL A 45 4.93 0.07 -2.24
N PRO A 46 4.20 -1.06 -2.19
CA PRO A 46 4.34 -2.10 -3.20
C PRO A 46 3.55 -1.76 -4.47
N GLU A 47 4.06 -2.18 -5.64
CA GLU A 47 3.37 -2.03 -6.92
C GLU A 47 2.09 -2.90 -7.01
N VAL A 48 2.13 -4.08 -6.40
CA VAL A 48 0.98 -4.99 -6.24
C VAL A 48 0.62 -5.01 -4.75
N PRO A 49 -0.61 -4.66 -4.36
CA PRO A 49 -0.97 -4.39 -2.97
C PRO A 49 -1.22 -5.66 -2.14
N TYR A 50 -0.27 -6.60 -2.14
CA TYR A 50 -0.25 -7.71 -1.17
C TYR A 50 0.19 -7.22 0.21
N VAL A 51 -0.34 -7.82 1.26
CA VAL A 51 0.03 -7.45 2.63
C VAL A 51 1.32 -8.15 2.98
N ASN A 52 2.25 -7.45 3.63
CA ASN A 52 3.43 -8.08 4.21
C ASN A 52 3.01 -8.93 5.41
N GLN A 53 2.90 -10.25 5.20
CA GLN A 53 2.48 -11.20 6.23
C GLN A 53 3.35 -11.14 7.48
N ALA A 54 4.67 -11.20 7.34
CA ALA A 54 5.59 -11.17 8.48
C ALA A 54 5.47 -9.87 9.29
N GLY A 55 5.27 -8.74 8.60
CA GLY A 55 5.05 -7.44 9.25
C GLY A 55 3.72 -7.41 10.02
N MET A 56 2.65 -7.96 9.44
CA MET A 56 1.35 -8.05 10.11
C MET A 56 1.38 -9.01 11.30
N GLU A 57 2.02 -10.17 11.18
CA GLU A 57 2.23 -11.12 12.29
C GLU A 57 3.01 -10.47 13.43
N THR A 58 4.03 -9.68 13.11
CA THR A 58 4.77 -8.89 14.11
C THR A 58 3.85 -7.87 14.80
N ALA A 59 3.02 -7.15 14.05
CA ALA A 59 2.07 -6.20 14.63
C ALA A 59 1.02 -6.87 15.52
N ILE A 60 0.51 -8.04 15.12
CA ILE A 60 -0.38 -8.87 15.94
C ILE A 60 0.31 -9.24 17.26
N ALA A 61 1.56 -9.74 17.21
CA ALA A 61 2.31 -10.16 18.39
C ALA A 61 2.62 -8.99 19.36
N LEU A 62 2.79 -7.77 18.83
CA LEU A 62 3.04 -6.56 19.61
C LEU A 62 1.75 -5.92 20.15
N THR A 63 0.58 -6.34 19.70
CA THR A 63 -0.69 -5.78 20.13
C THR A 63 -0.96 -6.19 21.59
N PRO A 64 -1.11 -5.24 22.53
CA PRO A 64 -1.33 -5.58 23.94
C PRO A 64 -2.66 -6.29 24.12
N THR A 65 -2.64 -7.51 24.66
CA THR A 65 -3.86 -8.26 24.97
C THR A 65 -4.18 -8.21 26.46
N THR A 66 -5.44 -7.99 26.82
CA THR A 66 -5.88 -7.98 28.24
C THR A 66 -6.09 -9.39 28.83
N GLY A 67 -5.75 -10.44 28.09
CA GLY A 67 -5.83 -11.85 28.51
C GLY A 67 -7.21 -12.51 28.34
N ARG A 68 -8.23 -11.77 27.86
CA ARG A 68 -9.56 -12.30 27.53
C ARG A 68 -9.86 -12.32 26.03
N GLU A 69 -8.96 -11.77 25.23
CA GLU A 69 -9.09 -11.72 23.78
C GLU A 69 -8.70 -13.06 23.17
N LYS A 70 -9.40 -13.46 22.10
CA LYS A 70 -8.98 -14.63 21.32
C LYS A 70 -7.66 -14.30 20.62
N GLU A 71 -6.77 -15.27 20.55
CA GLU A 71 -5.57 -15.18 19.70
C GLU A 71 -6.00 -14.91 18.26
N VAL A 72 -5.56 -13.77 17.71
CA VAL A 72 -5.85 -13.33 16.34
C VAL A 72 -4.75 -13.85 15.43
N LYS A 73 -5.12 -14.55 14.36
CA LYS A 73 -4.18 -14.97 13.31
C LYS A 73 -4.24 -13.99 12.15
N TYR A 74 -3.16 -13.95 11.37
CA TYR A 74 -3.09 -13.16 10.12
C TYR A 74 -4.32 -13.39 9.22
N THR A 75 -4.69 -14.65 9.02
CA THR A 75 -5.82 -15.05 8.16
C THR A 75 -7.19 -14.66 8.70
N ASP A 76 -7.29 -14.29 9.98
CA ASP A 76 -8.55 -13.85 10.58
C ASP A 76 -8.87 -12.38 10.20
N ILE A 77 -7.86 -11.61 9.78
CA ILE A 77 -7.98 -10.16 9.54
C ILE A 77 -7.50 -9.72 8.15
N VAL A 78 -6.81 -10.58 7.40
CA VAL A 78 -6.33 -10.28 6.05
C VAL A 78 -7.00 -11.19 5.03
N ASP A 79 -7.63 -10.57 4.04
CA ASP A 79 -8.16 -11.23 2.84
C ASP A 79 -7.50 -10.63 1.59
N GLU A 80 -6.74 -11.47 0.89
CA GLU A 80 -6.02 -11.10 -0.34
C GLU A 80 -6.75 -11.55 -1.63
N SER A 81 -7.95 -12.13 -1.51
CA SER A 81 -8.71 -12.69 -2.63
C SER A 81 -8.91 -11.67 -3.76
N LEU A 82 -9.25 -10.43 -3.42
CA LEU A 82 -9.47 -9.36 -4.39
C LEU A 82 -8.18 -8.95 -5.13
N VAL A 83 -7.01 -9.00 -4.47
CA VAL A 83 -5.72 -8.70 -5.13
C VAL A 83 -5.38 -9.84 -6.08
N ARG A 84 -5.53 -11.07 -5.62
CA ARG A 84 -5.29 -12.29 -6.39
C ARG A 84 -6.18 -12.38 -7.63
N GLU A 85 -7.46 -12.04 -7.50
CA GLU A 85 -8.41 -12.01 -8.63
C GLU A 85 -7.95 -11.02 -9.71
N LEU A 86 -7.56 -9.80 -9.32
CA LEU A 86 -7.08 -8.78 -10.26
C LEU A 86 -5.75 -9.17 -10.91
N GLU A 87 -4.88 -9.86 -10.18
CA GLU A 87 -3.63 -10.40 -10.71
C GLU A 87 -3.89 -11.48 -11.76
N GLN A 88 -4.79 -12.42 -11.47
CA GLN A 88 -5.22 -13.47 -12.41
C GLN A 88 -5.87 -12.88 -13.67
N GLN A 89 -6.63 -11.79 -13.53
CA GLN A 89 -7.19 -11.02 -14.65
C GLN A 89 -6.11 -10.27 -15.47
N GLY A 90 -4.84 -10.28 -15.03
CA GLY A 90 -3.73 -9.64 -15.71
C GLY A 90 -3.65 -8.13 -15.52
N LEU A 91 -4.39 -7.56 -14.56
CA LEU A 91 -4.43 -6.11 -14.34
C LEU A 91 -3.03 -5.52 -14.10
N TYR A 92 -2.29 -6.05 -13.13
CA TYR A 92 -0.97 -5.50 -12.76
C TYR A 92 0.03 -5.60 -13.90
N ARG A 93 0.03 -6.72 -14.63
CA ARG A 93 0.84 -6.87 -15.84
C ARG A 93 0.51 -5.79 -16.88
N SER A 94 -0.76 -5.44 -17.04
CA SER A 94 -1.18 -4.37 -17.96
C SER A 94 -0.79 -2.98 -17.46
N LEU A 95 -0.84 -2.73 -16.15
CA LEU A 95 -0.55 -1.42 -15.57
C LEU A 95 0.94 -1.06 -15.58
N TYR A 96 1.82 -2.07 -15.43
CA TYR A 96 3.28 -1.87 -15.33
C TYR A 96 4.04 -2.30 -16.59
N LYS A 97 3.35 -2.56 -17.70
CA LYS A 97 4.01 -2.85 -18.97
C LYS A 97 4.73 -1.60 -19.46
N LYS A 98 6.03 -1.72 -19.72
CA LYS A 98 6.82 -0.69 -20.41
C LYS A 98 6.53 -0.68 -21.91
#